data_AF-A0A7G8D8M9-F1
#
_entry.id   AF-A0A7G8D8M9-F1
#
_cell.length_a   1.000
_cell.length_b   1.000
_cell.length_c   1.000
_cell.angle_alpha   90.00
_cell.angle_beta   90.00
_cell.angle_gamma   90.00
#
_symmetry.space_group_name_H-M   'P 1'
#
loop_
_entity.id
_entity.type
_entity.pdbx_description
1 polymer ?
#
loop_
_entity_poly.entity_id
_entity_poly.type
_entity_poly.pdbx_seq_one_letter_code
_entity_poly.pdbx_strand_id
1 'polypeptide(L)'
;MSSPRWRWPSATATSAVLVLVGSSAALFVTNPTREDYRVFAGETLAKLATKEICERQTLPMVLQLWISDCPRLIADQEQALALLADQFTRRWNLGLASVYTTTVGGQNLLPALRLPRYSVTSLGLAGQFLVLNAHSDAGKLE
;
A
#
# COMPACT_ATOMS: atom_id res chain seq x y z
N MET A 1 52.26 -16.56 29.00
CA MET A 1 51.11 -16.90 28.13
C MET A 1 49.84 -16.68 28.93
N SER A 2 49.13 -15.59 28.66
CA SER A 2 47.92 -15.18 29.39
C SER A 2 46.70 -15.85 28.76
N SER A 3 45.97 -16.67 29.51
CA SER A 3 44.77 -17.34 29.04
C SER A 3 43.58 -16.36 28.94
N PRO A 4 42.75 -16.43 27.89
CA PRO A 4 41.61 -15.53 27.73
C PRO A 4 40.50 -15.92 28.71
N ARG A 5 40.12 -15.00 29.58
CA ARG A 5 38.97 -15.15 30.49
C ARG A 5 37.68 -15.00 29.68
N TRP A 6 37.11 -16.14 29.25
CA TRP A 6 35.78 -16.19 28.64
C TRP A 6 34.71 -15.88 29.69
N ARG A 7 34.20 -14.64 29.71
CA ARG A 7 33.11 -14.23 30.61
C ARG A 7 31.79 -14.72 30.01
N TRP A 8 31.14 -15.66 30.69
CA TRP A 8 29.83 -16.14 30.32
C TRP A 8 28.79 -15.01 30.48
N PRO A 9 27.91 -14.80 29.49
CA PRO A 9 26.86 -13.79 29.60
C PRO A 9 25.91 -14.15 30.73
N SER A 10 25.42 -13.14 31.45
CA SER A 10 24.41 -13.35 32.50
C SER A 10 23.11 -13.90 31.92
N ALA A 11 22.34 -14.64 32.73
CA ALA A 11 21.03 -15.17 32.34
C ALA A 11 20.06 -14.07 31.83
N THR A 12 20.22 -12.84 32.31
CA THR A 12 19.46 -11.68 31.83
C THR A 12 19.83 -11.25 30.42
N ALA A 13 21.12 -11.31 30.06
CA ALA A 13 21.60 -10.95 28.73
C ALA A 13 21.16 -11.99 27.68
N THR A 14 21.15 -13.27 28.05
CA THR A 14 20.66 -14.35 27.17
C THR A 14 19.15 -14.25 26.93
N SER A 15 18.34 -13.97 27.96
CA SER A 15 16.89 -13.74 27.79
C SER A 15 16.58 -12.53 26.91
N ALA A 16 17.27 -11.40 27.10
CA ALA A 16 17.06 -10.21 26.27
C ALA A 16 17.37 -10.46 24.79
N VAL A 17 18.44 -11.20 24.50
CA VAL A 17 18.81 -11.60 23.13
C VAL A 17 17.75 -12.52 22.52
N LEU A 18 17.25 -13.50 23.28
CA LEU A 18 16.21 -14.42 22.80
C LEU A 18 14.90 -13.69 22.45
N VAL A 19 14.49 -12.72 23.29
CA VAL A 19 13.29 -11.90 23.02
C VAL A 19 13.48 -11.05 21.76
N LEU A 20 14.65 -10.40 21.60
CA LEU A 20 14.94 -9.59 20.41
C LEU A 20 14.98 -10.43 19.12
N VAL A 21 15.65 -11.59 19.16
CA VAL A 21 15.74 -12.49 18.01
C VAL A 21 14.37 -13.08 17.68
N GLY A 22 13.61 -13.52 18.68
CA GLY A 22 12.26 -14.04 18.48
C GLY A 22 11.31 -13.00 17.88
N SER A 23 11.36 -11.76 18.39
CA SER A 23 10.49 -10.68 17.92
C SER A 23 10.84 -10.24 16.49
N SER A 24 12.12 -10.13 16.17
CA SER A 24 12.57 -9.79 14.81
C SER A 24 12.25 -10.90 13.80
N ALA A 25 12.41 -12.17 14.18
CA ALA A 25 12.01 -13.29 13.34
C ALA A 25 10.49 -13.32 13.09
N ALA A 26 9.69 -13.10 14.13
CA ALA A 26 8.23 -13.01 13.99
C ALA A 26 7.81 -11.84 13.07
N LEU A 27 8.42 -10.67 13.22
CA LEU A 27 8.17 -9.51 12.37
C LEU A 27 8.62 -9.72 10.93
N PHE A 28 9.73 -10.41 10.72
CA PHE A 28 10.21 -10.75 9.38
C PHE A 28 9.25 -11.71 8.67
N VAL A 29 8.75 -12.74 9.36
CA VAL A 29 7.80 -13.71 8.82
C VAL A 29 6.43 -13.08 8.56
N THR A 30 6.00 -12.15 9.44
CA THR A 30 4.74 -11.41 9.28
C THR A 30 4.89 -10.15 8.42
N ASN A 31 6.06 -9.88 7.85
CA ASN A 31 6.26 -8.73 6.97
C ASN A 31 5.46 -8.96 5.68
N PRO A 32 4.45 -8.12 5.40
CA PRO A 32 3.54 -8.36 4.29
C PRO A 32 4.29 -8.34 2.94
N THR A 33 3.84 -9.18 2.01
CA THR A 33 4.42 -9.31 0.68
C THR A 33 3.88 -8.24 -0.27
N ARG A 34 4.36 -8.24 -1.52
CA ARG A 34 3.81 -7.37 -2.57
C ARG A 34 2.40 -7.82 -2.96
N GLU A 35 2.14 -9.12 -2.95
CA GLU A 35 0.83 -9.68 -3.28
C GLU A 35 -0.22 -9.30 -2.22
N ASP A 36 0.16 -9.31 -0.94
CA ASP A 36 -0.72 -8.88 0.15
C ASP A 36 -1.13 -7.40 0.00
N TYR A 37 -0.18 -6.55 -0.41
CA TYR A 37 -0.46 -5.14 -0.67
C TYR A 37 -1.38 -4.96 -1.88
N ARG A 38 -1.21 -5.80 -2.90
CA ARG A 38 -1.99 -5.74 -4.13
C ARG A 38 -3.47 -6.02 -3.89
N VAL A 39 -3.79 -7.02 -3.06
CA VAL A 39 -5.17 -7.31 -2.64
C VAL A 39 -5.74 -6.14 -1.83
N PHE A 40 -5.00 -5.68 -0.80
CA PHE A 40 -5.41 -4.54 0.02
C PHE A 40 -5.68 -3.26 -0.80
N ALA A 41 -4.79 -2.96 -1.75
CA ALA A 41 -4.91 -1.79 -2.61
C ALA A 41 -6.08 -1.92 -3.60
N GLY A 42 -6.30 -3.11 -4.18
CA GLY A 42 -7.46 -3.40 -5.03
C GLY A 42 -8.78 -3.16 -4.31
N GLU A 43 -8.97 -3.76 -3.13
CA GLU A 43 -10.16 -3.54 -2.29
C GLU A 43 -10.36 -2.07 -1.92
N THR A 44 -9.27 -1.39 -1.56
CA THR A 44 -9.32 0.03 -1.15
C THR A 44 -9.72 0.92 -2.33
N LEU A 45 -9.17 0.69 -3.51
CA LEU A 45 -9.52 1.41 -4.72
C LEU A 45 -10.96 1.14 -5.15
N ALA A 46 -11.43 -0.11 -5.09
CA ALA A 46 -12.82 -0.44 -5.39
C ALA A 46 -13.81 0.27 -4.43
N LYS A 47 -13.50 0.32 -3.14
CA LYS A 47 -14.28 1.06 -2.12
C LYS A 47 -14.31 2.56 -2.41
N LEU A 48 -13.15 3.15 -2.72
CA LEU A 48 -13.05 4.57 -3.06
C LEU A 48 -13.79 4.91 -4.35
N ALA A 49 -13.62 4.11 -5.41
CA ALA A 49 -14.31 4.29 -6.68
C ALA A 49 -15.83 4.16 -6.52
N THR A 50 -16.30 3.20 -5.73
CA THR A 50 -17.73 3.06 -5.41
C THR A 50 -18.27 4.30 -4.72
N LYS A 51 -17.54 4.84 -3.75
CA LYS A 51 -17.93 6.05 -3.01
C LYS A 51 -17.93 7.30 -3.89
N GLU A 52 -16.95 7.47 -4.77
CA GLU A 52 -16.84 8.65 -5.62
C GLU A 52 -17.76 8.61 -6.85
N ILE A 53 -17.96 7.44 -7.43
CA ILE A 53 -18.71 7.28 -8.68
C ILE A 53 -20.16 6.91 -8.39
N CYS A 54 -20.41 5.96 -7.49
CA CYS A 54 -21.76 5.45 -7.25
C CYS A 54 -22.51 6.23 -6.15
N GLU A 55 -21.83 6.66 -5.07
CA GLU A 55 -22.51 7.34 -3.95
C GLU A 55 -22.54 8.87 -4.08
N ARG A 56 -21.46 9.50 -4.56
CA ARG A 56 -21.57 10.91 -5.01
C ARG A 56 -22.33 10.89 -6.32
N GLN A 57 -23.50 11.51 -6.32
CA GLN A 57 -24.46 11.57 -7.44
C GLN A 57 -23.94 12.42 -8.63
N THR A 58 -22.73 12.12 -9.10
CA THR A 58 -22.06 12.74 -10.25
C THR A 58 -22.36 12.01 -11.55
N LEU A 59 -22.96 10.81 -11.47
CA LEU A 59 -23.35 10.02 -12.63
C LEU A 59 -24.55 10.67 -13.34
N PRO A 60 -24.45 10.92 -14.66
CA PRO A 60 -25.58 11.35 -15.48
C PRO A 60 -26.75 10.36 -15.37
N MET A 61 -27.99 10.85 -15.36
CA MET A 61 -29.23 10.06 -15.20
C MET A 61 -29.34 8.85 -16.15
N VAL A 62 -28.67 8.90 -17.32
CA VAL A 62 -28.62 7.80 -18.31
C VAL A 62 -27.73 6.63 -17.86
N LEU A 63 -26.61 6.89 -17.18
CA LEU A 63 -25.76 5.83 -16.63
C LEU A 63 -26.44 5.12 -15.45
N GLN A 64 -27.24 5.84 -14.67
CA GLN A 64 -28.02 5.26 -13.56
C GLN A 64 -29.05 4.23 -14.04
N LEU A 65 -29.56 4.37 -15.27
CA LEU A 65 -30.50 3.41 -15.88
C LEU A 65 -29.83 2.15 -16.43
N TRP A 66 -28.58 2.26 -16.89
CA TRP A 66 -27.80 1.11 -17.40
C TRP A 66 -27.03 0.36 -16.32
N ILE A 67 -26.76 1.02 -15.19
CA ILE A 67 -25.97 0.50 -14.09
C ILE A 67 -26.89 0.39 -12.86
N SER A 68 -27.74 -0.63 -12.85
CA SER A 68 -28.66 -0.88 -11.73
C SER A 68 -27.92 -1.28 -10.44
N ASP A 69 -26.72 -1.86 -10.56
CA ASP A 69 -25.86 -2.28 -9.45
C ASP A 69 -24.40 -1.82 -9.66
N CYS A 70 -24.19 -0.49 -9.66
CA CYS A 70 -22.86 0.14 -9.76
C CYS A 70 -21.80 -0.44 -8.80
N PRO A 71 -22.12 -0.74 -7.52
CA PRO A 71 -21.15 -1.31 -6.59
C PRO A 71 -20.66 -2.70 -7.01
N ARG A 72 -21.55 -3.52 -7.58
CA ARG A 72 -21.22 -4.89 -8.06
C ARG A 72 -20.29 -4.83 -9.26
N LEU A 73 -20.52 -3.89 -10.17
CA LEU A 73 -19.67 -3.71 -11.36
C LEU A 73 -18.24 -3.32 -10.99
N ILE A 74 -18.06 -2.45 -10.00
CA ILE A 74 -16.75 -2.01 -9.52
C ILE A 74 -16.06 -3.13 -8.72
N ALA A 75 -16.82 -3.88 -7.91
CA ALA A 75 -16.31 -5.05 -7.21
C ALA A 75 -15.82 -6.15 -8.18
N ASP A 76 -16.52 -6.36 -9.30
CA ASP A 76 -16.09 -7.31 -10.33
C ASP A 76 -14.79 -6.87 -11.04
N GLN A 77 -14.44 -5.58 -10.96
CA GLN A 77 -13.21 -5.00 -11.51
C GLN A 77 -12.05 -4.96 -10.50
N GLU A 78 -12.23 -5.46 -9.28
CA GLU A 78 -11.23 -5.41 -8.20
C GLU A 78 -9.87 -5.98 -8.64
N GLN A 79 -9.86 -7.06 -9.42
CA GLN A 79 -8.64 -7.68 -9.94
C GLN A 79 -7.89 -6.80 -10.94
N ALA A 80 -8.61 -6.05 -11.78
CA ALA A 80 -8.03 -5.08 -12.69
C ALA A 80 -7.48 -3.87 -11.92
N LEU A 81 -8.21 -3.41 -10.89
CA LEU A 81 -7.76 -2.36 -9.96
C LEU A 81 -6.52 -2.79 -9.17
N ALA A 82 -6.44 -4.07 -8.78
CA ALA A 82 -5.28 -4.67 -8.12
C ALA A 82 -4.06 -4.72 -9.07
N LEU A 83 -4.25 -5.10 -10.34
CA LEU A 83 -3.20 -5.04 -11.36
C LEU A 83 -2.67 -3.62 -11.58
N LEU A 84 -3.59 -2.64 -11.65
CA LEU A 84 -3.25 -1.23 -11.77
C LEU A 84 -2.45 -0.75 -10.57
N ALA A 85 -2.94 -1.03 -9.36
CA ALA A 85 -2.23 -0.71 -8.13
C ALA A 85 -0.82 -1.31 -8.14
N ASP A 86 -0.66 -2.57 -8.58
CA ASP A 86 0.64 -3.22 -8.63
C ASP A 86 1.61 -2.56 -9.62
N GLN A 87 1.13 -2.22 -10.82
CA GLN A 87 1.92 -1.58 -11.87
C GLN A 87 2.44 -0.19 -11.45
N PHE A 88 1.64 0.53 -10.66
CA PHE A 88 1.96 1.88 -10.19
C PHE A 88 2.60 1.90 -8.80
N THR A 89 2.87 0.74 -8.20
CA THR A 89 3.45 0.64 -6.85
C THR A 89 4.93 0.25 -6.89
N ARG A 90 5.78 1.03 -6.22
CA ARG A 90 7.14 0.63 -5.86
C ARG A 90 7.20 0.14 -4.42
N ARG A 91 7.87 -0.99 -4.20
CA ARG A 91 8.11 -1.58 -2.87
C ARG A 91 9.57 -1.40 -2.45
N TRP A 92 9.78 -0.98 -1.22
CA TRP A 92 11.07 -0.91 -0.55
C TRP A 92 11.02 -1.80 0.70
N ASN A 93 11.81 -2.87 0.72
CA ASN A 93 11.86 -3.79 1.86
C ASN A 93 12.97 -3.38 2.84
N LEU A 94 12.60 -3.11 4.09
CA LEU A 94 13.50 -2.74 5.19
C LEU A 94 13.75 -3.92 6.15
N GLY A 95 13.40 -5.14 5.76
CA GLY A 95 13.55 -6.37 6.55
C GLY A 95 12.35 -6.61 7.47
N LEU A 96 12.14 -5.75 8.47
CA LEU A 96 11.02 -5.88 9.42
C LEU A 96 9.77 -5.09 9.01
N ALA A 97 9.93 -4.19 8.05
CA ALA A 97 8.87 -3.37 7.48
C ALA A 97 9.07 -3.25 5.97
N SER A 98 8.00 -2.90 5.25
CA SER A 98 8.03 -2.61 3.82
C SER A 98 7.36 -1.27 3.57
N VAL A 99 7.96 -0.39 2.76
CA VAL A 99 7.32 0.85 2.30
C VAL A 99 6.80 0.63 0.89
N TYR A 100 5.56 1.03 0.66
CA TYR A 100 4.86 0.96 -0.62
C TYR A 100 4.52 2.37 -1.07
N THR A 101 5.00 2.76 -2.24
CA THR A 101 4.66 4.05 -2.83
C THR A 101 3.90 3.79 -4.12
N THR A 102 2.63 4.16 -4.14
CA THR A 102 1.75 4.07 -5.30
C THR A 102 1.62 5.45 -5.95
N THR A 103 2.05 5.58 -7.20
CA THR A 103 2.01 6.84 -7.95
C THR A 103 1.06 6.72 -9.14
N VAL A 104 -0.03 7.48 -9.14
CA VAL A 104 -1.05 7.49 -10.20
C VAL A 104 -1.09 8.85 -10.87
N GLY A 105 -1.18 8.88 -12.20
CA GLY A 105 -1.30 10.11 -12.99
C GLY A 105 0.04 10.82 -13.29
N GLY A 106 -0.02 12.10 -13.65
CA GLY A 106 1.14 12.88 -14.12
C GLY A 106 1.58 12.59 -15.57
N GLN A 107 0.74 11.90 -16.34
CA GLN A 107 0.96 11.67 -17.77
C GLN A 107 0.57 12.91 -18.58
N ASN A 108 1.39 13.27 -19.57
CA ASN A 108 1.07 14.33 -20.53
C ASN A 108 0.19 13.71 -21.63
N LEU A 109 -1.12 13.89 -21.53
CA LEU A 109 -2.05 13.33 -22.53
C LEU A 109 -2.19 14.26 -23.75
N LEU A 110 -2.04 15.57 -23.56
CA LEU A 110 -2.07 16.58 -24.61
C LEU A 110 -0.99 17.65 -24.33
N PRO A 111 -0.53 18.40 -25.35
CA PRO A 111 0.45 19.48 -25.17
C PRO A 111 0.04 20.54 -24.12
N ALA A 112 -1.27 20.70 -23.88
CA ALA A 112 -1.84 21.65 -22.93
C ALA A 112 -2.61 20.99 -21.76
N LEU A 113 -2.58 19.65 -21.62
CA LEU A 113 -3.33 18.97 -20.56
C LEU A 113 -2.47 17.95 -19.81
N ARG A 114 -2.15 18.31 -18.56
CA ARG A 114 -1.36 17.50 -17.63
C ARG A 114 -2.26 16.99 -16.52
N LEU A 115 -2.42 15.67 -16.43
CA LEU A 115 -3.23 15.09 -15.37
C LEU A 115 -2.55 15.29 -14.00
N PRO A 116 -3.32 15.63 -12.95
CA PRO A 116 -2.78 15.71 -11.60
C PRO A 116 -2.11 14.40 -11.19
N ARG A 117 -0.99 14.51 -10.48
CA ARG A 117 -0.24 13.36 -9.99
C ARG A 117 -0.63 13.12 -8.54
N TYR A 118 -1.10 11.91 -8.25
CA TYR A 118 -1.39 11.46 -6.89
C TYR A 118 -0.33 10.46 -6.47
N SER A 119 0.28 10.67 -5.31
CA SER A 119 1.25 9.75 -4.71
C SER A 119 0.79 9.38 -3.32
N VAL A 120 0.59 8.09 -3.09
CA VAL A 120 0.20 7.55 -1.78
C VAL A 120 1.35 6.68 -1.27
N THR A 121 1.80 6.94 -0.05
CA THR A 121 2.84 6.17 0.61
C THR A 121 2.24 5.42 1.79
N SER A 122 2.38 4.11 1.79
CA SER A 122 1.87 3.18 2.79
C SER A 122 3.01 2.38 3.42
N LEU A 123 2.92 2.11 4.72
CA LEU A 123 3.85 1.28 5.48
C LEU A 123 3.21 -0.07 5.78
N GLY A 124 3.84 -1.15 5.32
CA GLY A 124 3.55 -2.52 5.74
C GLY A 124 4.41 -2.93 6.93
N LEU A 125 3.78 -3.33 8.03
CA LEU A 125 4.45 -3.82 9.24
C LEU A 125 3.54 -4.85 9.91
N ALA A 126 4.10 -6.00 10.34
CA ALA A 126 3.38 -7.00 11.13
C ALA A 126 2.02 -7.42 10.54
N GLY A 127 1.95 -7.63 9.22
CA GLY A 127 0.73 -8.02 8.51
C GLY A 127 -0.31 -6.91 8.32
N GLN A 128 0.00 -5.66 8.68
CA GLN A 128 -0.91 -4.52 8.52
C GLN A 128 -0.33 -3.47 7.57
N PHE A 129 -1.22 -2.69 6.93
CA PHE A 129 -0.85 -1.57 6.06
C PHE A 129 -1.39 -0.26 6.65
N LEU A 130 -0.50 0.73 6.81
CA LEU A 130 -0.83 2.05 7.32
C LEU A 130 -0.51 3.12 6.26
N VAL A 131 -1.48 3.96 5.89
CA VAL A 131 -1.22 5.07 4.97
C VAL A 131 -0.49 6.17 5.73
N LEU A 132 0.74 6.49 5.32
CA LEU A 132 1.56 7.52 5.97
C LEU A 132 1.33 8.90 5.38
N ASN A 133 1.22 8.98 4.05
CA ASN A 133 1.11 10.25 3.34
C ASN A 133 0.35 10.08 2.03
N ALA A 134 -0.47 11.06 1.69
CA ALA A 134 -1.16 11.18 0.42
C ALA A 134 -0.90 12.59 -0.12
N HIS A 135 -0.12 12.68 -1.20
CA HIS A 135 0.21 13.95 -1.84
C HIS A 135 -0.50 14.04 -3.20
N SER A 136 -1.10 15.20 -3.48
CA SER A 136 -1.68 15.53 -4.78
C SER A 136 -0.94 16.74 -5.36
N ASP A 137 -0.29 16.55 -6.50
CA ASP A 137 0.27 17.65 -7.28
C ASP A 137 -0.76 18.05 -8.33
N ALA A 138 -1.38 19.22 -8.15
CA ALA A 138 -2.40 19.71 -9.07
C ALA A 138 -1.73 20.04 -10.40
N GLY A 139 -2.08 19.30 -11.46
CA GLY A 139 -1.62 19.59 -12.81
C GLY A 139 -1.92 21.05 -13.15
N LYS A 140 -0.86 21.85 -13.36
CA LYS A 140 -0.99 23.26 -13.72
C LYS A 140 -1.61 23.34 -15.12
N LEU A 141 -2.77 23.97 -15.22
CA LEU A 141 -3.31 24.46 -16.48
C LEU A 141 -2.50 25.73 -16.81
N GLU A 142 -1.64 25.66 -17.82
CA GLU A 142 -1.02 26.85 -18.44
C GLU A 142 -1.59 27.05 -19.85
#